data_AF-A0A8T2JDU6-F1
#
_entry.id   AF-A0A8T2JDU6-F1
#
_cell.length_a   1.000
_cell.length_b   1.000
_cell.length_c   1.000
_cell.angle_alpha   90.00
_cell.angle_beta   90.00
_cell.angle_gamma   90.00
#
_symmetry.space_group_name_H-M   'P 1'
#
loop_
_entity.id
_entity.type
_entity.pdbx_description
1 polymer ?
#
loop_
_entity_poly.entity_id
_entity_poly.type
_entity_poly.pdbx_seq_one_letter_code
_entity_poly.pdbx_strand_id
1 'polypeptide(L)'
;CIQSVHYTSCCIQSVHYTSCCIQSVQYTSCCIQSVHYTSCCIQSCCIQSVHYTSCCIQSVHYTSCCIQSVHYTSCCIQSVHYTSCCIQSCCIQSVQYTSCCIQSVHYTSCCIQSVHYTSCCIQSVHYTSCCIQSVHYTSCCIQSVHYTSCCIQS
;
A
#
# COMPACT_ATOMS: atom_id res chain seq x y z
N CYS A 1 15.55 11.10 9.96
CA CYS A 1 14.08 11.15 9.91
C CYS A 1 13.66 12.23 8.92
N ILE A 2 12.79 11.89 7.97
CA ILE A 2 12.22 12.82 6.99
C ILE A 2 10.84 13.25 7.49
N GLN A 3 10.62 14.56 7.60
CA GLN A 3 9.33 15.09 8.03
C GLN A 3 8.29 14.96 6.91
N SER A 4 8.59 15.47 5.73
CA SER A 4 7.70 15.28 4.59
C SER A 4 8.44 15.25 3.26
N VAL A 5 7.85 14.52 2.31
CA VAL A 5 8.23 14.54 0.90
C VAL A 5 6.98 14.78 0.08
N HIS A 6 7.04 15.72 -0.85
CA HIS A 6 5.92 16.06 -1.73
C HIS A 6 6.37 16.02 -3.19
N TYR A 7 5.66 15.22 -3.99
CA TYR A 7 5.77 15.20 -5.44
C TYR A 7 4.45 15.68 -6.03
N THR A 8 4.50 16.71 -6.87
CA THR A 8 3.31 17.30 -7.50
C THR A 8 3.55 17.45 -8.99
N SER A 9 2.65 16.91 -9.81
CA SER A 9 2.68 17.08 -11.27
C SER A 9 4.00 16.64 -11.91
N CYS A 10 4.53 15.49 -11.47
CA CYS A 10 5.83 14.97 -11.89
C CYS A 10 5.68 13.66 -12.69
N CYS A 11 6.59 13.44 -13.63
CA CYS A 11 6.85 12.14 -14.25
C CYS A 11 8.03 11.48 -13.54
N ILE A 12 7.79 10.35 -12.88
CA ILE A 12 8.76 9.69 -12.00
C ILE A 12 9.04 8.29 -12.53
N GLN A 13 10.30 8.05 -12.89
CA GLN A 13 10.72 6.71 -13.30
C GLN A 13 10.82 5.77 -12.10
N SER A 14 11.50 6.19 -11.04
CA SER A 14 11.60 5.38 -9.82
C SER A 14 11.81 6.25 -8.59
N VAL A 15 11.28 5.78 -7.46
CA VAL A 15 11.63 6.29 -6.13
C VAL A 15 11.97 5.11 -5.23
N HIS A 16 13.05 5.24 -4.47
CA HIS A 16 13.50 4.23 -3.53
C HIS A 16 13.66 4.85 -2.14
N TYR A 17 12.93 4.32 -1.17
CA TYR A 17 13.12 4.60 0.25
C TYR A 17 13.61 3.32 0.93
N THR A 18 14.86 3.35 1.39
CA THR A 18 15.48 2.21 2.06
C THR A 18 15.85 2.60 3.47
N SER A 19 15.39 1.83 4.47
CA SER A 19 15.76 2.04 5.88
C SER A 19 15.51 3.47 6.37
N CYS A 20 14.37 4.05 5.99
CA CYS A 20 14.02 5.44 6.30
C CYS A 20 12.95 5.54 7.39
N CYS A 21 13.04 6.55 8.26
CA CYS A 21 11.93 7.02 9.09
C CYS A 21 11.30 8.23 8.42
N ILE A 22 10.04 8.12 8.00
CA ILE A 22 9.33 9.15 7.25
C ILE A 22 7.99 9.43 7.92
N GLN A 23 7.73 10.70 8.24
CA GLN A 23 6.43 11.08 8.76
C GLN A 23 5.38 11.14 7.62
N SER A 24 5.64 11.80 6.50
CA SER A 24 4.67 11.76 5.38
C SER A 24 5.32 11.76 4.01
N VAL A 25 4.75 10.97 3.09
CA VAL A 25 5.05 11.06 1.65
C VAL A 25 3.75 11.32 0.89
N GLN A 26 3.77 12.33 0.02
CA GLN A 26 2.61 12.70 -0.79
C GLN A 26 2.97 12.75 -2.27
N TYR A 27 2.19 12.03 -3.07
CA TYR A 27 2.21 12.08 -4.53
C TYR A 27 0.88 12.64 -5.01
N THR A 28 0.91 13.75 -5.76
CA THR A 28 -0.28 14.39 -6.31
C THR A 28 -0.12 14.58 -7.81
N SER A 29 -1.05 14.02 -8.58
CA SER A 29 -1.08 14.16 -10.05
C SER A 29 0.21 13.68 -10.73
N CYS A 30 0.80 12.58 -10.26
CA CYS A 30 2.05 12.04 -10.79
C CYS A 30 1.82 10.87 -11.75
N CYS A 31 2.70 10.75 -12.75
CA CYS A 31 2.86 9.55 -13.56
C CYS A 31 4.09 8.80 -13.04
N ILE A 32 3.90 7.61 -12.47
CA ILE A 32 4.95 6.89 -11.73
C ILE A 32 5.14 5.49 -12.31
N GLN A 33 6.37 5.16 -12.68
CA GLN A 33 6.70 3.81 -13.12
C GLN A 33 6.94 2.88 -11.90
N SER A 34 7.79 3.25 -10.94
CA SER A 34 7.91 2.44 -9.71
C SER A 34 8.16 3.25 -8.44
N VAL A 35 7.63 2.74 -7.32
CA VAL A 35 8.00 3.19 -5.97
C VAL A 35 8.33 1.97 -5.12
N HIS A 36 9.48 2.00 -4.45
CA HIS A 36 9.93 0.95 -3.57
C HIS A 36 10.20 1.50 -2.17
N TYR A 37 9.50 0.96 -1.18
CA TYR A 37 9.79 1.14 0.23
C TYR A 37 10.36 -0.17 0.76
N THR A 38 11.59 -0.15 1.27
CA THR A 38 12.32 -1.35 1.68
C THR A 38 12.91 -1.17 3.07
N SER A 39 12.68 -2.11 3.97
CA SER A 39 13.33 -2.16 5.29
C SER A 39 13.09 -0.92 6.17
N CYS A 40 11.97 -0.21 5.99
CA CYS A 40 11.57 0.92 6.84
C CYS A 40 10.96 0.43 8.17
N CYS A 41 11.66 -0.46 8.87
CA CYS A 41 11.13 -1.26 9.99
C CYS A 41 12.05 -1.38 11.22
N ILE A 42 13.32 -1.00 11.14
CA ILE A 42 14.28 -1.30 12.21
C ILE A 42 14.43 -0.12 13.18
N GLN A 43 14.11 -0.39 14.45
CA GLN A 43 14.44 0.30 15.72
C GLN A 43 14.31 1.84 15.80
N SER A 44 13.75 2.51 14.79
CA SER A 44 13.39 3.94 14.71
C SER A 44 12.80 4.29 13.32
N CYS A 45 12.88 3.40 12.34
CA CYS A 45 12.36 3.60 10.99
C CYS A 45 10.90 3.14 10.91
N CYS A 46 9.99 4.08 10.68
CA CYS A 46 8.60 3.82 10.34
C CYS A 46 8.14 4.82 9.28
N ILE A 47 7.11 4.45 8.53
CA ILE A 47 6.40 5.38 7.66
C ILE A 47 5.07 5.69 8.33
N GLN A 48 4.84 6.93 8.73
CA GLN A 48 3.57 7.29 9.35
C GLN A 48 2.47 7.31 8.28
N SER A 49 2.58 8.15 7.24
CA SER A 49 1.59 8.12 6.15
C SER A 49 2.19 8.19 4.75
N VAL A 50 1.53 7.50 3.82
CA VAL A 50 1.77 7.65 2.38
C VAL A 50 0.44 7.97 1.70
N HIS A 51 0.44 9.00 0.87
CA HIS A 51 -0.74 9.42 0.10
C HIS A 51 -0.42 9.47 -1.38
N TYR A 52 -1.23 8.76 -2.18
CA TYR A 52 -1.27 8.89 -3.63
C TYR A 52 -2.61 9.48 -4.02
N THR A 53 -2.60 10.64 -4.68
CA THR A 53 -3.81 11.34 -5.12
C THR A 53 -3.72 11.59 -6.61
N SER A 54 -4.74 11.14 -7.36
CA SER A 54 -4.86 11.36 -8.80
C SER A 54 -3.63 10.89 -9.61
N CYS A 55 -3.03 9.76 -9.22
CA CYS A 55 -1.80 9.25 -9.84
C CYS A 55 -2.05 8.11 -10.82
N CYS A 56 -1.22 8.03 -11.86
CA CYS A 56 -1.11 6.86 -12.75
C CYS A 56 0.16 6.10 -12.36
N ILE A 57 0.02 4.87 -11.85
CA ILE A 57 1.12 4.12 -11.22
C ILE A 57 1.25 2.74 -11.84
N GLN A 58 2.44 2.39 -12.32
CA GLN A 58 2.69 1.03 -12.80
C GLN A 58 2.92 0.06 -11.61
N SER A 59 3.81 0.40 -10.68
CA SER A 59 4.08 -0.50 -9.55
C SER A 59 4.40 0.23 -8.25
N VAL A 60 3.92 -0.32 -7.13
CA VAL A 60 4.34 0.08 -5.79
C VAL A 60 4.70 -1.17 -4.99
N HIS A 61 5.86 -1.14 -4.34
CA HIS A 61 6.36 -2.23 -3.51
C HIS A 61 6.65 -1.73 -2.09
N TYR A 62 6.02 -2.37 -1.10
CA TYR A 62 6.35 -2.23 0.31
C TYR A 62 6.93 -3.55 0.80
N THR A 63 8.23 -3.57 1.08
CA THR A 63 8.95 -4.77 1.49
C THR A 63 9.53 -4.57 2.87
N SER A 64 9.09 -5.39 3.83
CA SER A 64 9.54 -5.33 5.22
C SER A 64 9.40 -3.92 5.82
N CYS A 65 8.21 -3.33 5.73
CA CYS A 65 7.95 -1.97 6.22
C CYS A 65 7.00 -1.97 7.44
N CYS A 66 7.23 -1.03 8.36
CA CYS A 66 6.29 -0.63 9.42
C CYS A 66 5.52 0.61 8.93
N ILE A 67 4.21 0.52 8.70
CA ILE A 67 3.43 1.63 8.12
C ILE A 67 2.16 1.91 8.93
N GLN A 68 1.93 3.16 9.34
CA GLN A 68 0.66 3.48 10.00
C GLN A 68 -0.49 3.50 8.98
N SER A 69 -0.42 4.34 7.96
CA SER A 69 -1.45 4.38 6.94
C SER A 69 -0.93 4.57 5.51
N VAL A 70 -1.63 3.94 4.56
CA VAL A 70 -1.45 4.16 3.13
C VAL A 70 -2.80 4.50 2.52
N HIS A 71 -2.87 5.61 1.78
CA HIS A 71 -4.07 6.07 1.11
C HIS A 71 -3.83 6.22 -0.38
N TYR A 72 -4.69 5.57 -1.17
CA TYR A 72 -4.80 5.74 -2.61
C TYR A 72 -6.15 6.37 -2.91
N THR A 73 -6.14 7.55 -3.53
CA THR A 73 -7.34 8.31 -3.88
C THR A 73 -7.32 8.63 -5.37
N SER A 74 -8.36 8.20 -6.09
CA SER A 74 -8.52 8.49 -7.53
C SER A 74 -7.33 8.04 -8.40
N CYS A 75 -6.74 6.88 -8.09
CA CYS A 75 -5.54 6.39 -8.79
C CYS A 75 -5.86 5.30 -9.82
N CYS A 76 -5.08 5.25 -10.89
CA CYS A 76 -5.02 4.15 -11.85
C CYS A 76 -3.73 3.36 -11.59
N ILE A 77 -3.84 2.11 -11.14
CA ILE A 77 -2.70 1.33 -10.65
C ILE A 77 -2.63 -0.04 -11.33
N GLN A 78 -1.47 -0.40 -11.89
CA GLN A 78 -1.29 -1.75 -12.43
C GLN A 78 -1.02 -2.76 -11.30
N SER A 79 -0.08 -2.49 -10.40
CA SER A 79 0.23 -3.44 -9.32
C SER A 79 0.61 -2.76 -8.01
N VAL A 80 0.15 -3.35 -6.90
CA VAL A 80 0.63 -3.01 -5.55
C VAL A 80 1.03 -4.29 -4.83
N HIS A 81 2.23 -4.29 -4.26
CA HIS A 81 2.77 -5.42 -3.53
C HIS A 81 3.14 -5.00 -2.10
N TYR A 82 2.57 -5.70 -1.13
CA TYR A 82 2.99 -5.67 0.27
C TYR A 82 3.62 -7.02 0.59
N THR A 83 4.86 -7.02 1.05
CA THR A 83 5.64 -8.25 1.28
C THR A 83 6.38 -8.16 2.60
N SER A 84 6.17 -9.15 3.47
CA SER A 84 6.89 -9.29 4.75
C SER A 84 6.73 -8.10 5.72
N CYS A 85 5.62 -7.36 5.64
CA CYS A 85 5.33 -6.24 6.55
C CYS A 85 4.84 -6.69 7.94
N CYS A 86 5.34 -7.83 8.46
CA CYS A 86 4.85 -8.52 9.66
C CYS A 86 5.91 -8.88 10.71
N ILE A 87 7.21 -8.59 10.50
CA ILE A 87 8.26 -9.16 11.34
C ILE A 87 8.42 -8.33 12.63
N GLN A 88 8.13 -8.99 13.77
CA GLN A 88 8.48 -8.70 15.18
C GLN A 88 8.13 -7.32 15.79
N SER A 89 7.54 -6.40 15.02
CA SER A 89 6.95 -5.11 15.47
C SER A 89 6.38 -4.27 14.32
N CYS A 90 6.49 -4.76 13.07
CA CYS A 90 5.87 -4.12 11.93
C CYS A 90 4.50 -4.68 11.61
N CYS A 91 3.55 -3.76 11.56
CA CYS A 91 2.21 -3.99 11.07
C CYS A 91 1.86 -2.83 10.13
N ILE A 92 0.93 -3.09 9.21
CA ILE A 92 0.22 -2.02 8.53
C ILE A 92 -1.06 -1.77 9.32
N GLN A 93 -1.26 -0.57 9.88
CA GLN A 93 -2.52 -0.32 10.61
C GLN A 93 -3.69 -0.19 9.65
N SER A 94 -3.55 0.61 8.59
CA SER A 94 -4.62 0.79 7.62
C SER A 94 -4.13 0.97 6.20
N VAL A 95 -4.78 0.29 5.26
CA VAL A 95 -4.67 0.57 3.83
C VAL A 95 -6.04 0.99 3.30
N GLN A 96 -6.10 2.11 2.61
CA GLN A 96 -7.34 2.65 2.06
C GLN A 96 -7.21 2.92 0.57
N TYR A 97 -8.15 2.37 -0.19
CA TYR A 97 -8.32 2.63 -1.61
C TYR A 97 -9.67 3.30 -1.81
N THR A 98 -9.68 4.51 -2.38
CA THR A 98 -10.89 5.28 -2.68
C THR A 98 -10.92 5.65 -4.15
N SER A 99 -11.98 5.29 -4.86
CA SER A 99 -12.20 5.64 -6.26
C SER A 99 -11.05 5.21 -7.20
N CYS A 100 -10.45 4.04 -6.95
CA CYS A 100 -9.29 3.56 -7.70
C CYS A 100 -9.65 2.49 -8.75
N CYS A 101 -8.91 2.49 -9.86
CA CYS A 101 -8.91 1.40 -10.84
C CYS A 101 -7.60 0.62 -10.71
N ILE A 102 -7.67 -0.65 -10.30
CA ILE A 102 -6.49 -1.44 -9.93
C ILE A 102 -6.50 -2.78 -10.67
N GLN A 103 -5.40 -3.12 -11.34
CA GLN A 103 -5.30 -4.43 -11.97
C GLN A 103 -5.06 -5.53 -10.91
N SER A 104 -4.07 -5.36 -10.05
CA SER A 104 -3.74 -6.36 -9.03
C SER A 104 -3.25 -5.75 -7.72
N VAL A 105 -3.65 -6.36 -6.60
CA VAL A 105 -3.08 -6.10 -5.27
C VAL A 105 -2.62 -7.42 -4.66
N HIS A 106 -1.39 -7.46 -4.17
CA HIS A 106 -0.79 -8.62 -3.54
C HIS A 106 -0.36 -8.29 -2.12
N TYR A 107 -0.88 -9.03 -1.15
CA TYR A 107 -0.40 -9.07 0.21
C TYR A 107 0.24 -10.43 0.46
N THR A 108 1.52 -10.43 0.84
CA THR A 108 2.28 -11.66 1.11
C THR A 108 2.97 -11.54 2.45
N SER A 109 2.71 -12.47 3.36
CA SER A 109 3.33 -12.48 4.70
C SER A 109 3.16 -11.13 5.41
N CYS A 110 1.91 -10.67 5.57
CA CYS A 110 1.61 -9.34 6.13
C CYS A 110 0.70 -9.45 7.36
N CYS A 111 0.91 -8.57 8.35
CA CYS A 111 0.00 -8.34 9.47
C CYS A 111 -0.68 -6.99 9.27
N ILE A 112 -1.99 -6.98 9.05
CA ILE A 112 -2.75 -5.78 8.70
C ILE A 112 -3.95 -5.65 9.64
N GLN A 113 -4.13 -4.48 10.23
CA GLN A 113 -5.32 -4.25 11.07
C GLN A 113 -6.56 -4.04 10.19
N SER A 114 -6.56 -3.08 9.27
CA SER A 114 -7.69 -2.91 8.36
C SER A 114 -7.29 -2.62 6.91
N VAL A 115 -8.10 -3.13 5.99
CA VAL A 115 -8.06 -2.76 4.57
C VAL A 115 -9.43 -2.29 4.15
N HIS A 116 -9.51 -1.09 3.56
CA HIS A 116 -10.75 -0.51 3.07
C HIS A 116 -10.67 -0.26 1.57
N TYR A 117 -11.67 -0.75 0.86
CA TYR A 117 -11.90 -0.46 -0.55
C TYR A 117 -13.24 0.25 -0.68
N THR A 118 -13.22 1.46 -1.22
CA THR A 118 -14.41 2.30 -1.42
C THR A 118 -14.47 2.75 -2.87
N SER A 119 -15.57 2.45 -3.56
CA SER A 119 -15.80 2.86 -4.96
C SER A 119 -14.69 2.41 -5.93
N CYS A 120 -14.09 1.24 -5.71
CA CYS A 120 -12.96 0.75 -6.50
C CYS A 120 -13.37 -0.29 -7.56
N CYS A 121 -12.67 -0.28 -8.69
CA CYS A 121 -12.72 -1.32 -9.71
C CYS A 121 -11.40 -2.11 -9.68
N ILE A 122 -11.44 -3.38 -9.27
CA ILE A 122 -10.24 -4.20 -9.05
C ILE A 122 -10.34 -5.52 -9.82
N GLN A 123 -9.33 -5.84 -10.63
CA GLN A 123 -9.31 -7.12 -11.32
C GLN A 123 -8.99 -8.27 -10.35
N SER A 124 -7.88 -8.22 -9.60
CA SER A 124 -7.59 -9.25 -8.61
C SER A 124 -6.99 -8.74 -7.32
N VAL A 125 -7.32 -9.41 -6.21
CA VAL A 125 -6.65 -9.24 -4.91
C VAL A 125 -6.17 -10.60 -4.44
N HIS A 126 -4.90 -10.69 -4.05
CA HIS A 126 -4.27 -11.90 -3.56
C HIS A 126 -3.74 -11.68 -2.15
N TYR A 127 -4.14 -12.55 -1.24
CA TYR A 127 -3.64 -12.63 0.12
C TYR A 127 -2.95 -13.98 0.30
N THR A 128 -1.67 -13.96 0.67
CA THR A 128 -0.85 -15.16 0.88
C THR A 128 -0.16 -15.08 2.22
N SER A 129 -0.42 -16.02 3.13
CA SER A 129 0.21 -16.07 4.46
C SER A 129 -0.01 -14.80 5.28
N CYS A 130 -1.19 -14.18 5.18
CA CYS A 130 -1.51 -12.92 5.86
C CYS A 130 -2.35 -13.13 7.12
N CYS A 131 -2.15 -12.26 8.12
CA CYS A 131 -3.05 -12.07 9.26
C CYS A 131 -3.72 -10.70 9.13
N ILE A 132 -5.03 -10.68 8.87
CA ILE A 132 -5.79 -9.45 8.65
C ILE A 132 -6.95 -9.37 9.64
N GLN A 133 -7.07 -8.26 10.37
CA GLN A 133 -8.14 -8.12 11.36
C GLN A 133 -9.48 -7.71 10.74
N SER A 134 -9.49 -6.88 9.69
CA SER A 134 -10.72 -6.61 8.93
C SER A 134 -10.45 -6.19 7.50
N VAL A 135 -11.38 -6.53 6.61
CA VAL A 135 -11.42 -6.06 5.22
C VAL A 135 -12.82 -5.56 4.90
N HIS A 136 -12.93 -4.32 4.45
CA HIS A 136 -14.20 -3.68 4.13
C HIS A 136 -14.27 -3.31 2.65
N TYR A 137 -15.39 -3.63 2.03
CA TYR A 137 -15.70 -3.29 0.65
C TYR A 137 -16.98 -2.45 0.62
N THR A 138 -16.92 -1.26 0.04
CA THR A 138 -18.07 -0.37 -0.14
C THR A 138 -18.14 0.05 -1.61
N SER A 139 -19.25 -0.25 -2.28
CA SER A 139 -19.48 0.13 -3.68
C SER A 139 -18.36 -0.29 -4.65
N CYS A 140 -17.77 -1.48 -4.46
CA CYS A 140 -16.64 -1.96 -5.26
C CYS A 140 -17.05 -3.02 -6.29
N CYS A 141 -16.38 -3.00 -7.44
CA CYS A 141 -16.42 -4.05 -8.45
C CYS A 141 -15.10 -4.82 -8.41
N ILE A 142 -15.10 -6.04 -7.86
CA ILE A 142 -13.90 -6.88 -7.76
C ILE A 142 -14.11 -8.18 -8.52
N GLN A 143 -13.25 -8.46 -9.50
CA GLN A 143 -13.40 -9.66 -10.34
C GLN A 143 -12.94 -10.93 -9.61
N SER A 144 -11.81 -10.92 -8.91
CA SER A 144 -11.40 -12.07 -8.09
C SER A 144 -10.68 -11.68 -6.80
N VAL A 145 -10.87 -12.51 -5.77
CA VAL A 145 -10.11 -12.44 -4.52
C VAL A 145 -9.63 -13.85 -4.17
N HIS A 146 -8.33 -13.97 -3.91
CA HIS A 146 -7.67 -15.23 -3.60
C HIS A 146 -7.04 -15.20 -2.22
N TYR A 147 -7.25 -16.25 -1.44
CA TYR A 147 -6.67 -16.44 -0.12
C TYR A 147 -5.88 -17.74 -0.09
N THR A 148 -4.61 -17.66 0.34
CA THR A 148 -3.74 -18.83 0.50
C THR A 148 -3.10 -18.75 1.87
N SER A 149 -3.43 -19.69 2.78
CA SER A 149 -2.86 -19.76 4.13
C SER A 149 -3.05 -18.47 4.96
N CYS A 150 -4.21 -17.82 4.86
CA CYS A 150 -4.50 -16.55 5.55
C CYS A 150 -5.41 -16.75 6.76
N CYS A 151 -5.19 -15.93 7.79
CA CYS A 151 -6.11 -15.71 8.90
C CYS A 151 -6.77 -14.34 8.72
N ILE A 152 -8.06 -14.32 8.42
CA ILE A 152 -8.82 -13.08 8.27
C ILE A 152 -9.95 -13.10 9.27
N GLN A 153 -9.90 -12.18 10.21
CA GLN A 153 -11.04 -11.87 11.06
C GLN A 153 -11.94 -10.94 10.23
N SER A 154 -13.23 -11.25 10.16
CA SER A 154 -14.23 -10.45 9.44
C SER A 154 -15.00 -9.60 10.43
#